data_AF-A0A531L8T8-F1
#
_entry.id   AF-A0A531L8T8-F1
#
_cell.length_a   1.000
_cell.length_b   1.000
_cell.length_c   1.000
_cell.angle_alpha   90.00
_cell.angle_beta   90.00
_cell.angle_gamma   90.00
#
_symmetry.space_group_name_H-M   'P 1'
#
loop_
_entity.id
_entity.type
_entity.pdbx_description
1 polymer ?
#
loop_
_entity_poly.entity_id
_entity_poly.type
_entity_poly.pdbx_seq_one_letter_code
_entity_poly.pdbx_strand_id
1 'polypeptide(L)' 'GEIYAQALPLADRLHVTHVLAAVDGDAHFPPIDPDLWRIGRSQDVPAGEKDSHATRYSVYERRRDVH' A
#
# COMPACT_ATOMS: atom_id res chain seq x y z
N GLY A 1 12.10 4.26 9.17
CA GLY A 1 10.92 4.78 8.45
C GLY A 1 11.06 6.21 7.91
N GLU A 2 12.23 6.86 8.02
CA GLU A 2 12.37 8.27 7.61
C GLU A 2 12.31 8.51 6.10
N ILE A 3 12.78 7.55 5.28
CA ILE A 3 12.74 7.68 3.81
C ILE A 3 11.29 7.76 3.30
N TYR A 4 10.38 6.96 3.87
CA TYR A 4 8.96 7.03 3.50
C TYR A 4 8.35 8.37 3.89
N ALA A 5 8.67 8.90 5.08
CA ALA A 5 8.14 10.18 5.55
C ALA A 5 8.57 11.38 4.67
N GLN A 6 9.76 11.34 4.07
CA GLN A 6 10.24 12.37 3.14
C GLN A 6 9.71 12.18 1.71
N ALA A 7 9.42 10.95 1.30
CA ALA A 7 8.90 10.64 -0.04
C ALA A 7 7.37 10.75 -0.14
N LEU A 8 6.64 10.45 0.93
CA LEU A 8 5.17 10.53 1.00
C LEU A 8 4.57 11.87 0.54
N PRO A 9 5.14 13.04 0.89
CA PRO A 9 4.65 14.34 0.43
C PRO A 9 4.88 14.58 -1.08
N LEU A 10 5.83 13.88 -1.69
CA LEU A 10 6.16 13.96 -3.12
C LEU A 10 5.50 12.84 -3.93
N ALA A 11 5.02 11.79 -3.27
CA ALA A 11 4.38 10.66 -3.90
C ALA A 11 2.95 11.03 -4.34
N ASP A 12 2.66 10.85 -5.63
CA ASP A 12 1.30 10.93 -6.15
C ASP A 12 0.55 9.59 -6.01
N ARG A 13 1.30 8.49 -5.88
CA ARG A 13 0.77 7.13 -5.92
C ARG A 13 1.58 6.20 -5.03
N LEU A 14 0.89 5.37 -4.25
CA LEU A 14 1.48 4.31 -3.43
C LEU A 14 1.09 2.95 -3.99
N HIS A 15 2.09 2.08 -4.15
CA HIS A 15 1.90 0.68 -4.49
C HIS A 15 2.11 -0.15 -3.23
N VAL A 16 1.03 -0.74 -2.73
CA VAL A 16 1.04 -1.47 -1.46
C VAL A 16 0.61 -2.90 -1.72
N THR A 17 1.50 -3.83 -1.40
CA THR A 17 1.25 -5.26 -1.50
C THR A 17 0.85 -5.78 -0.12
N HIS A 18 -0.44 -6.02 0.08
CA HIS A 18 -0.97 -6.60 1.32
C HIS A 18 -0.82 -8.12 1.26
N VAL A 19 0.21 -8.66 1.88
CA VAL A 19 0.35 -10.11 2.01
C VAL A 19 -0.66 -10.58 3.07
N LEU A 20 -1.61 -11.45 2.70
CA LEU A 20 -2.56 -12.06 3.65
C LEU A 20 -1.89 -13.23 4.39
N ALA A 21 -0.66 -13.01 4.83
CA ALA A 21 0.12 -13.90 5.66
C ALA A 21 0.53 -13.13 6.89
N ALA A 22 0.47 -13.77 8.05
CA ALA A 22 1.07 -13.24 9.26
C ALA A 22 2.60 -13.39 9.12
N VAL A 23 3.23 -12.41 8.48
CA VAL A 23 4.69 -12.33 8.40
C VAL A 23 5.13 -11.35 9.48
N ASP A 24 5.98 -11.82 10.40
CA ASP A 24 6.63 -10.97 11.39
C ASP A 24 7.64 -10.08 10.66
N GLY A 25 7.25 -8.85 10.36
CA GLY A 25 8.01 -7.91 9.55
C GLY A 25 8.25 -6.61 10.31
N ASP A 26 9.52 -6.27 10.53
CA ASP A 26 9.95 -5.07 11.28
C ASP A 26 9.67 -3.73 10.56
N ALA A 27 9.03 -3.77 9.39
CA ALA A 27 8.74 -2.61 8.56
C ALA A 27 7.23 -2.37 8.47
N HIS A 28 6.74 -1.47 9.32
CA HIS A 28 5.36 -1.00 9.23
C HIS A 28 5.28 0.17 8.25
N PHE A 29 4.37 0.04 7.28
CA PHE A 29 4.00 1.16 6.43
C PHE A 29 3.30 2.21 7.32
N PRO A 30 3.61 3.51 7.19
CA PRO A 30 2.93 4.54 7.95
C PRO A 30 1.42 4.50 7.65
N PRO A 31 0.56 4.88 8.61
CA PRO A 31 -0.89 4.82 8.43
C PRO A 31 -1.31 5.60 7.18
N ILE A 32 -2.02 4.92 6.28
CA ILE A 32 -2.55 5.51 5.06
C ILE A 32 -3.82 6.25 5.43
N ASP A 33 -3.72 7.57 5.56
CA ASP A 33 -4.85 8.44 5.89
C ASP A 33 -5.86 8.44 4.72
N PRO A 34 -7.12 7.97 4.92
CA PRO A 34 -8.14 7.92 3.88
C PRO A 34 -8.60 9.31 3.38
N ASP A 35 -8.32 10.38 4.12
CA ASP A 35 -8.59 11.75 3.70
C ASP A 35 -7.49 12.27 2.73
N LEU A 36 -6.27 11.73 2.82
CA LEU A 36 -5.17 12.04 1.92
C LEU A 36 -5.02 11.05 0.77
N TRP A 37 -5.50 9.82 0.93
CA TRP A 37 -5.26 8.72 -0.01
C TRP A 37 -6.55 8.00 -0.39
N ARG A 38 -6.75 7.78 -1.69
CA ARG A 38 -7.88 7.03 -2.25
C ARG A 38 -7.38 5.74 -2.87
N ILE A 39 -8.08 4.63 -2.64
CA ILE A 39 -7.82 3.39 -3.39
C ILE A 39 -8.27 3.61 -4.84
N GLY A 40 -7.31 3.72 -5.76
CA GLY A 40 -7.57 3.84 -7.19
C GLY A 40 -7.73 2.47 -7.86
N ARG A 41 -6.92 1.49 -7.44
CA ARG A 41 -6.98 0.12 -7.97
C ARG A 41 -6.66 -0.89 -6.88
N SER A 42 -7.43 -1.97 -6.80
CA SER A 42 -7.10 -3.14 -5.99
C SER A 42 -7.16 -4.38 -6.87
N GLN A 43 -6.20 -5.27 -6.68
CA GLN A 43 -6.10 -6.55 -7.37
C GLN A 43 -5.81 -7.65 -6.35
N ASP A 44 -6.76 -8.55 -6.22
CA ASP A 44 -6.59 -9.77 -5.46
C ASP A 44 -5.76 -10.77 -6.29
N VAL A 45 -4.64 -11.19 -5.72
CA VAL A 45 -3.76 -12.22 -6.27
C VAL A 45 -3.95 -13.47 -5.40
N PRO A 46 -4.69 -14.48 -5.89
CA PRO A 46 -4.86 -15.72 -5.14
C PRO A 46 -3.53 -16.44 -4.96
N ALA A 47 -3.39 -17.18 -3.87
CA ALA A 47 -2.24 -18.06 -3.64
C ALA A 47 -2.16 -19.09 -4.78
N GLY A 48 -1.00 -19.20 -5.42
CA GLY A 48 -0.74 -20.13 -6.52
C GLY A 48 0.24 -21.23 -6.12
N GLU A 49 0.54 -22.16 -7.03
CA GLU A 49 1.49 -23.27 -6.79
C GLU A 49 2.90 -22.83 -6.35
N LYS A 50 3.30 -21.58 -6.63
CA LYS A 50 4.60 -21.01 -6.21
C LYS A 50 4.51 -20.01 -5.06
N ASP A 51 3.31 -19.56 -4.71
CA ASP A 51 3.07 -18.50 -3.73
C ASP A 51 2.08 -19.02 -2.68
N SER A 52 2.61 -19.45 -1.53
CA SER A 52 1.84 -20.09 -0.45
C SER A 52 0.79 -19.17 0.20
N HIS A 53 0.75 -17.89 -0.15
CA HIS A 53 -0.10 -16.89 0.51
C HIS A 53 -0.82 -16.00 -0.49
N ALA A 54 -2.13 -15.84 -0.28
CA ALA A 54 -2.92 -14.89 -1.03
C ALA A 54 -2.42 -13.48 -0.74
N THR A 55 -2.33 -12.65 -1.76
CA THR A 55 -1.79 -11.30 -1.65
C THR A 55 -2.73 -10.35 -2.35
N ARG A 56 -2.99 -9.19 -1.75
CA ARG A 56 -3.80 -8.14 -2.36
C ARG A 56 -2.91 -6.97 -2.72
N TYR A 57 -2.73 -6.76 -4.01
CA TYR A 57 -2.04 -5.58 -4.50
C TYR A 57 -3.00 -4.39 -4.56
N SER A 58 -2.77 -3.38 -3.74
CA SER A 58 -3.57 -2.16 -3.69
C SER A 58 -2.74 -0.95 -4.11
N VAL A 59 -3.35 -0.12 -4.93
CA VAL A 59 -2.81 1.11 -5.44
C VAL A 59 -3.61 2.25 -4.83
N TYR A 60 -2.93 3.07 -4.05
CA TYR A 60 -3.49 4.29 -3.51
C TYR A 60 -3.00 5.47 -4.35
N GLU A 61 -3.89 6.41 -4.59
CA GLU A 61 -3.60 7.66 -5.27
C GLU A 61 -3.86 8.81 -4.30
N ARG A 62 -3.00 9.81 -4.32
CA ARG A 62 -3.14 10.96 -3.44
C ARG A 62 -4.38 11.75 -3.84
N ARG A 63 -5.22 12.07 -2.86
CA ARG A 63 -6.31 13.03 -3.01
C ARG A 63 -5.63 14.39 -3.11
N ARG A 64 -5.49 14.87 -4.35
CA ARG A 64 -5.18 16.28 -4.59
C ARG A 64 -6.43 17.05 -4.19
N ASP A 65 -6.46 17.50 -2.94
CA ASP A 65 -7.44 18.48 -2.52
C ASP A 65 -7.22 19.71 -3.40
N VAL A 66 -8.15 19.94 -4.31
CA VAL A 66 -8.13 21.12 -5.16
C VAL A 66 -8.74 22.22 -4.31
N HIS A 67 -7.90 22.95 -3.58
CA HIS A 67 -8.27 24.23 -3.00
C HIS A 67 -7.61 25.36 -3.78
#